data_AF-A0A4R3ZU16-F1
#
_entry.id   AF-A0A4R3ZU16-F1
#
_cell.length_a   1.000
_cell.length_b   1.000
_cell.length_c   1.000
_cell.angle_alpha   90.00
_cell.angle_beta   90.00
_cell.angle_gamma   90.00
#
_symmetry.space_group_name_H-M   'P 1'
#
loop_
_entity.id
_entity.type
_entity.pdbx_description
1 polymer ?
#
loop_
_entity_poly.entity_id
_entity_poly.type
_entity_poly.pdbx_seq_one_letter_code
_entity_poly.pdbx_strand_id
1 'polypeptide(L)'
;MSRHIAGRGRVGRAAPPPAGPPVDDIDCDLSSKLTLGQFLKLASLLDSGAEAKDAVASGAVSVNGEVDTRRGRGLVHGDVVEIGGRAARVVAREGRDAT
;
A
#
# COMPACT_ATOMS: atom_id res chain seq x y z
N MET A 1 6.86 -42.55 -35.92
CA MET A 1 6.21 -42.73 -34.59
C MET A 1 6.73 -41.60 -33.72
N SER A 2 5.91 -40.57 -33.46
CA SER A 2 5.32 -40.33 -32.11
C SER A 2 6.36 -39.81 -31.11
N ARG A 3 6.32 -38.64 -30.51
CA ARG A 3 5.28 -37.63 -30.19
C ARG A 3 6.02 -36.31 -29.97
N HIS A 4 5.59 -35.21 -30.56
CA HIS A 4 4.91 -34.11 -29.85
C HIS A 4 5.30 -33.93 -28.36
N ILE A 5 6.01 -32.85 -28.06
CA ILE A 5 5.74 -32.06 -26.85
C ILE A 5 5.57 -30.59 -27.26
N ALA A 6 4.31 -30.20 -27.29
CA ALA A 6 3.90 -28.82 -27.15
C ALA A 6 3.88 -28.50 -25.64
N GLY A 7 4.34 -27.31 -25.27
CA GLY A 7 4.23 -26.77 -23.91
C GLY A 7 4.78 -25.35 -23.92
N ARG A 8 4.05 -24.37 -24.46
CA ARG A 8 3.16 -23.49 -23.67
C ARG A 8 3.78 -23.08 -22.35
N GLY A 9 4.25 -21.84 -22.31
CA GLY A 9 4.70 -21.19 -21.09
C GLY A 9 5.25 -19.79 -21.32
N ARG A 10 4.63 -18.98 -22.20
CA ARG A 10 4.75 -17.52 -22.01
C ARG A 10 4.02 -17.21 -20.71
N VAL A 11 4.74 -17.24 -19.59
CA VAL A 11 4.40 -16.31 -18.52
C VAL A 11 4.59 -14.94 -19.16
N GLY A 12 3.48 -14.34 -19.58
CA GLY A 12 3.46 -12.92 -19.83
C GLY A 12 3.94 -12.31 -18.53
N ARG A 13 5.21 -11.89 -18.52
CA ARG A 13 5.68 -10.96 -17.50
C ARG A 13 4.82 -9.75 -17.77
N ALA A 14 3.73 -9.63 -17.01
CA ALA A 14 2.90 -8.44 -17.02
C ALA A 14 3.88 -7.28 -17.00
N ALA A 15 3.82 -6.43 -18.01
CA ALA A 15 4.60 -5.21 -18.01
C ALA A 15 4.35 -4.58 -16.63
N PRO A 16 5.39 -4.30 -15.82
CA PRO A 16 5.16 -3.59 -14.58
C PRO A 16 4.40 -2.31 -14.96
N PRO A 17 3.32 -1.94 -14.25
CA PRO A 17 2.64 -0.67 -14.49
C PRO A 17 3.70 0.45 -14.49
N PRO A 18 3.50 1.52 -15.28
CA PRO A 18 4.51 2.56 -15.48
C PRO A 18 5.06 2.97 -14.12
N ALA A 19 6.38 2.97 -14.01
CA ALA A 19 7.13 3.15 -12.77
C ALA A 19 6.66 4.39 -12.00
N GLY A 20 5.65 4.19 -11.15
CA GLY A 20 5.48 4.97 -9.94
C GLY A 20 6.64 4.67 -9.00
N PRO A 21 6.78 5.44 -7.91
CA PRO A 21 7.75 5.10 -6.87
C PRO A 21 7.56 3.63 -6.43
N PRO A 22 8.63 2.93 -6.02
CA PRO A 22 8.49 1.60 -5.44
C PRO A 22 7.49 1.69 -4.30
N VAL A 23 6.40 0.92 -4.42
CA VAL A 23 5.32 0.91 -3.45
C VAL A 23 5.60 -0.23 -2.48
N ASP A 24 5.87 0.09 -1.22
CA ASP A 24 6.12 -0.93 -0.19
C ASP A 24 4.78 -1.53 0.27
N ASP A 25 4.64 -2.84 0.18
CA ASP A 25 3.46 -3.56 0.67
C ASP A 25 3.55 -3.72 2.20
N ILE A 26 2.60 -3.11 2.93
CA ILE A 26 2.59 -3.07 4.40
C ILE A 26 1.45 -3.91 4.93
N ASP A 27 1.80 -5.04 5.55
CA ASP A 27 0.86 -5.94 6.24
C ASP A 27 0.24 -5.24 7.45
N CYS A 28 -1.04 -4.89 7.32
CA CYS A 28 -1.83 -4.21 8.33
C CYS A 28 -2.96 -5.11 8.83
N ASP A 29 -3.25 -5.00 10.12
CA ASP A 29 -4.41 -5.62 10.73
C ASP A 29 -5.64 -4.72 10.54
N LEU A 30 -6.47 -5.04 9.53
CA LEU A 30 -7.71 -4.30 9.25
C LEU A 30 -8.91 -4.83 10.05
N SER A 31 -8.68 -5.68 11.06
CA SER A 31 -9.74 -6.12 12.00
C SER A 31 -10.32 -4.94 12.78
N SER A 32 -9.53 -3.87 12.94
CA SER A 32 -9.95 -2.60 13.52
C SER A 32 -9.74 -1.45 12.53
N LYS A 33 -10.34 -0.29 12.82
CA LYS A 33 -10.27 0.90 11.96
C LYS A 33 -8.82 1.39 11.82
N LEU A 34 -8.17 1.05 10.71
CA LEU A 34 -6.85 1.58 10.35
C LEU A 34 -6.99 3.02 9.89
N THR A 35 -6.35 3.95 10.57
CA THR A 35 -6.35 5.37 10.19
C THR A 35 -5.08 5.76 9.45
N LEU A 36 -5.17 6.77 8.59
CA LEU A 36 -4.02 7.32 7.87
C LEU A 36 -2.83 7.63 8.79
N GLY A 37 -3.09 8.25 9.94
CA GLY A 37 -2.05 8.55 10.92
C GLY A 37 -1.38 7.31 11.54
N GLN A 38 -2.12 6.21 11.73
CA GLN A 38 -1.54 4.94 12.20
C GLN A 38 -0.72 4.28 11.10
N PHE A 39 -1.24 4.25 9.88
CA PHE A 39 -0.56 3.66 8.74
C PHE A 39 0.77 4.34 8.44
N LEU A 40 0.83 5.68 8.44
CA LEU A 40 2.09 6.41 8.21
C LEU A 40 3.21 6.00 9.18
N LYS A 41 2.84 5.69 10.42
CA LYS A 41 3.77 5.20 11.44
C LYS A 41 4.17 3.74 11.19
N LEU A 42 3.22 2.88 10.80
CA LEU A 42 3.47 1.46 10.51
C LEU A 42 4.33 1.27 9.27
N ALA A 43 4.09 2.07 8.24
CA ALA A 43 4.81 2.03 6.97
C ALA A 43 6.21 2.64 7.05
N SER A 44 6.66 3.11 8.23
CA SER A 44 7.92 3.85 8.42
C SER A 44 8.13 4.98 7.39
N LEU A 45 7.04 5.55 6.89
CA LEU A 45 7.08 6.66 5.94
C LEU A 45 7.54 7.93 6.63
N LEU A 46 7.27 8.05 7.93
CA LEU A 46 7.66 9.17 8.79
C LEU A 46 8.17 8.64 10.13
N ASP A 47 9.21 9.30 10.65
CA ASP A 47 9.92 8.89 11.87
C ASP A 47 9.14 9.27 13.14
N SER A 48 8.26 10.27 13.05
CA SER A 48 7.52 10.80 14.19
C SER A 48 6.04 11.04 13.90
N GLY A 49 5.22 10.88 14.95
CA GLY A 49 3.80 11.18 14.88
C GLY A 49 3.50 12.68 14.65
N ALA A 50 4.42 13.57 15.01
CA ALA A 50 4.31 15.01 14.75
C ALA A 50 4.52 15.31 13.27
N GLU A 51 5.54 14.71 12.63
CA GLU A 51 5.75 14.82 11.19
C GLU A 51 4.55 14.27 10.41
N ALA A 52 3.97 13.15 10.85
CA ALA A 52 2.75 12.60 10.26
C ALA A 52 1.55 13.53 10.39
N LYS A 53 1.49 14.34 11.44
CA LYS A 53 0.43 15.35 11.59
C LYS A 53 0.66 16.50 10.62
N ASP A 54 1.88 17.03 10.56
CA ASP A 54 2.22 18.19 9.73
C ASP A 54 2.19 17.86 8.24
N ALA A 55 2.64 16.66 7.83
CA ALA A 55 2.56 16.20 6.45
C ALA A 55 1.11 16.04 5.96
N VAL A 56 0.25 15.46 6.79
CA VAL A 56 -1.18 15.33 6.47
C VAL A 56 -1.84 16.71 6.46
N ALA A 57 -1.59 17.56 7.46
CA ALA A 57 -2.17 18.91 7.53
C ALA A 57 -1.72 19.83 6.39
N SER A 58 -0.48 19.67 5.91
CA SER A 58 0.06 20.42 4.76
C SER A 58 -0.38 19.88 3.41
N GLY A 59 -1.07 18.73 3.35
CA GLY A 59 -1.47 18.10 2.09
C GLY A 59 -0.31 17.42 1.36
N ALA A 60 0.77 17.08 2.06
CA ALA A 60 1.90 16.33 1.50
C ALA A 60 1.60 14.83 1.31
N VAL A 61 0.45 14.35 1.81
CA VAL A 61 0.02 12.96 1.75
C VAL A 61 -1.11 12.79 0.75
N SER A 62 -0.97 11.82 -0.16
CA SER A 62 -2.00 11.41 -1.11
C SER A 62 -2.40 9.96 -0.89
N VAL A 63 -3.70 9.67 -0.98
CA VAL A 63 -4.23 8.31 -0.93
C VAL A 63 -4.84 8.00 -2.29
N ASN A 64 -4.31 7.00 -2.98
CA ASN A 64 -4.71 6.60 -4.32
C ASN A 64 -4.67 7.77 -5.34
N GLY A 65 -3.67 8.64 -5.20
CA GLY A 65 -3.50 9.83 -6.03
C GLY A 65 -4.34 11.05 -5.62
N GLU A 66 -5.15 10.95 -4.57
CA GLU A 66 -5.95 12.06 -4.04
C GLU A 66 -5.33 12.60 -2.74
N VAL A 67 -4.96 13.89 -2.72
CA VAL A 67 -4.44 14.55 -1.53
C VAL A 67 -5.48 14.50 -0.41
N ASP A 68 -5.14 13.89 0.72
CA ASP A 68 -6.04 13.84 1.88
C ASP A 68 -5.37 14.43 3.13
N THR A 69 -6.02 15.45 3.69
CA THR A 69 -5.56 16.19 4.86
C THR A 69 -6.23 15.73 6.16
N ARG A 70 -7.06 14.69 6.12
CA ARG A 70 -7.79 14.14 7.27
C ARG A 70 -7.03 12.94 7.82
N ARG A 71 -6.31 13.17 8.91
CA ARG A 71 -5.59 12.11 9.63
C ARG A 71 -6.48 10.94 10.09
N GLY A 72 -7.76 11.21 10.29
CA GLY A 72 -8.78 10.21 10.69
C GLY A 72 -9.42 9.45 9.52
N ARG A 73 -8.95 9.64 8.28
CA ARG A 73 -9.39 8.83 7.13
C ARG A 73 -9.10 7.37 7.43
N GLY A 74 -10.13 6.55 7.31
CA GLY A 74 -10.00 5.10 7.35
C GLY A 74 -9.33 4.64 6.06
N LEU A 75 -8.35 3.76 6.20
CA LEU A 75 -7.69 3.08 5.09
C LEU A 75 -8.18 1.63 5.03
N VAL A 76 -8.27 1.10 3.81
CA VAL A 76 -8.70 -0.27 3.53
C VAL A 76 -7.66 -1.02 2.73
N HIS A 77 -7.84 -2.35 2.60
CA HIS A 77 -6.96 -3.18 1.79
C HIS A 77 -6.84 -2.62 0.37
N GLY A 78 -5.62 -2.48 -0.11
CA GLY A 78 -5.30 -2.03 -1.46
C GLY A 78 -5.15 -0.51 -1.57
N ASP A 79 -5.44 0.26 -0.52
CA ASP A 79 -5.16 1.69 -0.52
C ASP A 79 -3.66 1.94 -0.62
N VAL A 80 -3.28 2.86 -1.51
CA VAL A 80 -1.89 3.29 -1.69
C VAL A 80 -1.74 4.68 -1.12
N VAL A 81 -0.84 4.85 -0.15
CA VAL A 81 -0.54 6.14 0.47
C VAL A 81 0.83 6.59 -0.02
N GLU A 82 0.89 7.80 -0.56
CA GLU A 82 2.09 8.41 -1.12
C GLU A 82 2.44 9.68 -0.37
N ILE A 83 3.74 9.86 -0.10
CA ILE A 83 4.30 11.05 0.54
C ILE A 83 5.75 11.26 0.11
N GLY A 84 6.09 12.46 -0.37
CA GLY A 84 7.49 12.85 -0.60
C GLY A 84 8.29 11.92 -1.54
N GLY A 85 7.62 11.26 -2.50
CA GLY A 85 8.25 10.31 -3.42
C GLY A 85 8.39 8.89 -2.89
N ARG A 86 7.87 8.60 -1.69
CA ARG A 86 7.67 7.25 -1.15
C ARG A 86 6.21 6.85 -1.27
N ALA A 87 5.95 5.58 -1.52
CA ALA A 87 4.61 5.03 -1.59
C ALA A 87 4.52 3.75 -0.78
N ALA A 88 3.41 3.55 -0.09
CA ALA A 88 3.15 2.32 0.65
C ALA A 88 1.71 1.87 0.43
N ARG A 89 1.52 0.57 0.22
CA ARG A 89 0.22 -0.05 -0.01
C ARG A 89 -0.23 -0.77 1.24
N VAL A 90 -1.50 -0.59 1.60
CA VAL A 90 -2.15 -1.33 2.67
C VAL A 90 -2.43 -2.74 2.18
N VAL A 91 -1.76 -3.73 2.76
CA VAL A 91 -2.08 -5.14 2.57
C VAL A 91 -2.79 -5.61 3.83
N ALA A 92 -4.03 -6.08 3.70
CA ALA A 92 -4.65 -6.71 4.87
C ALA A 92 -3.98 -8.05 5.10
N ARG A 93 -3.39 -8.22 6.26
CA ARG A 93 -3.03 -9.56 6.70
C ARG A 93 -4.33 -10.29 6.99
N GLU A 94 -4.59 -11.40 6.32
CA GLU A 94 -5.68 -12.28 6.75
C GLU A 94 -5.29 -12.83 8.11
N GLY A 95 -5.96 -12.34 9.16
CA GLY A 95 -5.86 -12.91 10.49
C GLY A 95 -6.29 -14.38 10.41
N ARG A 96 -5.35 -15.29 10.60
CA ARG A 96 -5.60 -16.72 10.79
C ARG A 96 -6.26 -16.97 12.15
N ASP A 97 -7.41 -16.36 12.47
CA ASP A 97 -8.06 -16.58 13.76
C ASP A 97 -9.58 -16.45 13.67
N ALA A 98 -10.24 -17.53 13.26
CA ALA A 98 -11.59 -17.87 13.69
C ALA A 98 -11.66 -19.40 13.74
N THR A 99 -11.24 -19.96 14.88
CA THR A 99 -11.55 -21.35 15.24
C THR A 99 -12.81 -21.41 16.08
#